data_AF-A0A6L3Y053-F1
#
_entry.id   AF-A0A6L3Y053-F1
#
_cell.length_a   1.000
_cell.length_b   1.000
_cell.length_c   1.000
_cell.angle_alpha   90.00
_cell.angle_beta   90.00
_cell.angle_gamma   90.00
#
_symmetry.space_group_name_H-M   'P 1'
#
loop_
_entity.id
_entity.type
_entity.pdbx_description
1 polymer ?
#
loop_
_entity_poly.entity_id
_entity_poly.type
_entity_poly.pdbx_seq_one_letter_code
_entity_poly.pdbx_strand_id
1 'polypeptide(L)'
;MRTRHLVSLVTGILIFSVLVPVCLSIWLAHRQAEDKFVDALDSYASRVLIRTDRVVAQAKQALTHLQTFHAPPCTPPHLREMRRVEFSWRYIQEVMYIDNLKPLCSSLEQSSNTAILPPPMRITADGYSAWLTSQNDLGIHRYMAVLGKGHYLVMVDPASLVDVVPFGEISMDAALVGSETHRIFARSNIVDPYILSVVKEQQDVTRVQYNGSMYVLKPVPELGFTVIAWASLKPLAESWHQQLIIWLPAGILLSLA
;
A
#
# COMPACT_ATOMS: atom_id res chain seq x y z
N MET A 1 -37.21 -14.28 56.93
CA MET A 1 -36.30 -14.84 55.90
C MET A 1 -36.74 -14.52 54.47
N ARG A 2 -38.04 -14.61 54.11
CA ARG A 2 -38.56 -14.25 52.76
C ARG A 2 -38.27 -12.81 52.29
N THR A 3 -38.33 -11.82 53.18
CA THR A 3 -38.13 -10.39 52.84
C THR A 3 -36.68 -10.04 52.47
N ARG A 4 -35.68 -10.65 53.12
CA ARG A 4 -34.26 -10.44 52.80
C ARG A 4 -33.87 -11.01 51.43
N HIS A 5 -34.41 -12.18 51.07
CA HIS A 5 -34.24 -12.74 49.73
C HIS A 5 -34.92 -11.86 48.66
N LEU A 6 -36.10 -11.34 48.94
CA LEU A 6 -36.83 -10.46 48.01
C LEU A 6 -36.10 -9.14 47.78
N VAL A 7 -35.61 -8.50 48.85
CA VAL A 7 -34.79 -7.27 48.75
C VAL A 7 -33.51 -7.54 47.97
N SER A 8 -32.79 -8.63 48.27
CA SER A 8 -31.57 -9.02 47.56
C SER A 8 -31.81 -9.24 46.06
N LEU A 9 -32.92 -9.89 45.71
CA LEU A 9 -33.29 -10.19 44.33
C LEU A 9 -33.66 -8.91 43.56
N VAL A 10 -34.41 -8.00 44.19
CA VAL A 10 -34.76 -6.69 43.61
C VAL A 10 -33.51 -5.82 43.41
N THR A 11 -32.61 -5.74 44.40
CA THR A 11 -31.35 -5.01 44.23
C THR A 11 -30.46 -5.62 43.15
N GLY A 12 -30.42 -6.95 43.04
CA GLY A 12 -29.67 -7.63 41.99
C GLY A 12 -30.19 -7.29 40.59
N ILE A 13 -31.51 -7.29 40.40
CA ILE A 13 -32.15 -6.90 39.13
C ILE A 13 -31.88 -5.44 38.79
N LEU A 14 -31.97 -4.52 39.76
CA LEU A 14 -31.70 -3.10 39.54
C LEU A 14 -30.26 -2.86 39.09
N ILE A 15 -29.28 -3.50 39.75
CA ILE A 15 -27.87 -3.43 39.36
C ILE A 15 -27.69 -3.98 37.94
N PHE A 16 -28.23 -5.16 37.62
CA PHE A 16 -28.14 -5.73 36.28
C PHE A 16 -28.78 -4.84 35.21
N SER A 17 -29.90 -4.16 35.53
CA SER A 17 -30.59 -3.28 34.59
C SER A 17 -29.76 -2.06 34.16
N VAL A 18 -28.81 -1.63 35.01
CA VAL A 18 -27.90 -0.53 34.70
C VAL A 18 -26.59 -1.04 34.09
N LEU A 19 -26.05 -2.14 34.63
CA LEU A 19 -24.74 -2.64 34.26
C LEU A 19 -24.74 -3.26 32.85
N VAL A 20 -25.81 -3.97 32.48
CA VAL A 20 -25.92 -4.63 31.15
C VAL A 20 -25.92 -3.61 30.01
N PRO A 21 -26.78 -2.56 29.99
CA PRO A 21 -26.75 -1.56 28.92
C PRO A 21 -25.41 -0.83 28.81
N VAL A 22 -24.73 -0.56 29.93
CA VAL A 22 -23.41 0.09 29.93
C VAL A 22 -22.35 -0.81 29.30
N CYS A 23 -22.26 -2.07 29.72
CA CYS A 23 -21.33 -3.03 29.12
C CYS A 23 -21.61 -3.23 27.63
N LEU A 24 -22.89 -3.29 27.24
CA LEU A 24 -23.29 -3.44 25.84
C LEU A 24 -22.94 -2.20 25.02
N SER A 25 -23.15 -0.99 25.57
CA SER A 25 -22.75 0.26 24.92
C SER A 25 -21.23 0.34 24.73
N ILE A 26 -20.45 -0.07 25.74
CA ILE A 26 -18.99 -0.13 25.67
C ILE A 26 -18.53 -1.11 24.58
N TRP A 27 -19.10 -2.31 24.59
CA TRP A 27 -18.77 -3.34 23.61
C TRP A 27 -19.11 -2.89 22.19
N LEU A 28 -20.28 -2.27 22.00
CA LEU A 28 -20.71 -1.77 20.71
C LEU A 28 -19.84 -0.61 20.21
N ALA A 29 -19.47 0.31 21.10
CA ALA A 29 -18.56 1.42 20.78
C ALA A 29 -17.17 0.90 20.36
N HIS A 30 -16.65 -0.11 21.06
CA HIS A 30 -15.38 -0.74 20.71
C HIS A 30 -15.45 -1.40 19.33
N ARG A 31 -16.51 -2.19 19.08
CA ARG A 31 -16.70 -2.86 17.79
C ARG A 31 -16.83 -1.85 16.64
N GLN A 32 -17.58 -0.77 16.85
CA GLN A 32 -17.74 0.29 15.86
C GLN A 32 -16.42 1.02 15.57
N ALA A 33 -15.54 1.16 16.58
CA ALA A 33 -14.24 1.79 16.41
C ALA A 33 -13.28 0.90 15.60
N GLU A 34 -13.28 -0.42 15.84
CA GLU A 34 -12.54 -1.39 15.02
C GLU A 34 -13.01 -1.35 13.55
N ASP A 35 -14.32 -1.42 13.31
CA ASP A 35 -14.87 -1.42 11.95
C ASP A 35 -14.48 -0.13 11.19
N LYS A 36 -14.60 1.04 11.83
CA LYS A 36 -14.17 2.32 11.25
C LYS A 36 -12.67 2.36 10.94
N PHE A 37 -11.84 1.79 11.82
CA PHE A 37 -10.39 1.73 11.62
C PHE A 37 -10.04 0.88 10.40
N VAL A 38 -10.71 -0.27 10.26
CA VAL A 38 -10.53 -1.17 9.14
C VAL A 38 -11.02 -0.54 7.82
N ASP A 39 -12.14 0.17 7.84
CA ASP A 39 -12.64 0.91 6.67
C ASP A 39 -11.68 2.05 6.26
N ALA A 40 -11.07 2.73 7.23
CA ALA A 40 -10.03 3.72 6.95
C ALA A 40 -8.80 3.10 6.28
N LEU A 41 -8.37 1.91 6.73
CA LEU A 41 -7.29 1.15 6.10
C LEU A 41 -7.64 0.67 4.69
N ASP A 42 -8.87 0.20 4.44
CA ASP A 42 -9.29 -0.19 3.08
C ASP A 42 -9.38 1.02 2.14
N SER A 43 -9.84 2.17 2.64
CA SER A 43 -9.81 3.44 1.91
C SER A 43 -8.37 3.85 1.56
N TYR A 44 -7.45 3.70 2.51
CA TYR A 44 -6.02 3.93 2.26
C TYR A 44 -5.44 2.97 1.21
N ALA A 45 -5.72 1.66 1.29
CA ALA A 45 -5.32 0.68 0.28
C ALA A 45 -5.86 1.05 -1.12
N SER A 46 -7.11 1.52 -1.19
CA SER A 46 -7.73 1.97 -2.44
C SER A 46 -7.02 3.21 -3.03
N ARG A 47 -6.57 4.13 -2.18
CA ARG A 47 -5.79 5.30 -2.60
C ARG A 47 -4.41 4.91 -3.10
N VAL A 48 -3.76 3.93 -2.46
CA VAL A 48 -2.50 3.34 -2.93
C VAL A 48 -2.67 2.71 -4.32
N LEU A 49 -3.77 2.01 -4.55
CA LEU A 49 -4.09 1.48 -5.87
C LEU A 49 -4.25 2.59 -6.92
N ILE A 50 -5.02 3.64 -6.64
CA ILE A 50 -5.18 4.80 -7.53
C ILE A 50 -3.82 5.48 -7.80
N ARG A 51 -2.97 5.60 -6.77
CA ARG A 51 -1.63 6.17 -6.91
C ARG A 51 -0.76 5.31 -7.84
N THR A 52 -0.76 4.00 -7.62
CA THR A 52 -0.04 3.02 -8.44
C THR A 52 -0.49 3.11 -9.89
N ASP A 53 -1.80 3.10 -10.14
CA ASP A 53 -2.37 3.21 -11.48
C ASP A 53 -1.95 4.50 -12.19
N ARG A 54 -2.00 5.64 -11.50
CA ARG A 54 -1.56 6.92 -12.05
C ARG A 54 -0.08 6.91 -12.46
N VAL A 55 0.78 6.32 -11.64
CA VAL A 55 2.22 6.21 -11.93
C VAL A 55 2.45 5.32 -13.16
N VAL A 56 1.80 4.16 -13.21
CA VAL A 56 1.87 3.23 -14.35
C VAL A 56 1.32 3.86 -15.63
N ALA A 57 0.19 4.57 -15.54
CA ALA A 57 -0.40 5.27 -16.67
C ALA A 57 0.56 6.34 -17.25
N GLN A 58 1.24 7.11 -16.39
CA GLN A 58 2.25 8.06 -16.85
C GLN A 58 3.45 7.38 -17.53
N ALA A 59 3.93 6.25 -16.98
CA ALA A 59 4.98 5.46 -17.62
C ALA A 59 4.56 4.94 -19.01
N LYS A 60 3.32 4.44 -19.14
CA LYS A 60 2.75 3.99 -20.42
C LYS A 60 2.62 5.14 -21.43
N GLN A 61 2.18 6.33 -20.99
CA GLN A 61 2.08 7.52 -21.84
C GLN A 61 3.44 7.95 -22.37
N ALA A 62 4.46 7.99 -21.52
CA ALA A 62 5.83 8.33 -21.93
C ALA A 62 6.42 7.33 -22.93
N LEU A 63 6.23 6.03 -22.70
CA LEU A 63 6.63 4.99 -23.65
C LEU A 63 5.92 5.16 -24.99
N THR A 64 4.61 5.40 -24.97
CA THR A 64 3.82 5.61 -26.19
C THR A 64 4.30 6.85 -26.96
N HIS A 65 4.62 7.94 -26.24
CA HIS A 65 5.21 9.14 -26.84
C HIS A 65 6.54 8.84 -27.53
N LEU A 66 7.46 8.14 -26.85
CA LEU A 66 8.76 7.76 -27.41
C LEU A 66 8.63 6.89 -28.67
N GLN A 67 7.63 6.02 -28.75
CA GLN A 67 7.38 5.20 -29.94
C GLN A 67 6.98 6.04 -31.17
N THR A 68 6.47 7.26 -30.99
CA THR A 68 6.12 8.15 -32.10
C THR A 68 7.29 9.00 -32.58
N PHE A 69 8.36 9.09 -31.79
CA PHE A 69 9.52 9.91 -32.11
C PHE A 69 10.50 9.15 -33.01
N HIS A 70 10.85 9.75 -34.15
CA HIS A 70 11.72 9.14 -35.14
C HIS A 70 13.05 9.88 -35.21
N ALA A 71 14.10 9.25 -34.71
CA ALA A 71 15.48 9.65 -34.90
C ALA A 71 16.37 8.40 -34.91
N PRO A 72 17.56 8.43 -35.54
CA PRO A 72 18.48 7.30 -35.44
C PRO A 72 18.84 7.05 -33.96
N PRO A 73 18.81 5.78 -33.50
CA PRO A 73 19.04 5.45 -32.09
C PRO A 73 20.35 6.02 -31.55
N CYS A 74 20.34 6.42 -30.28
CA CYS A 74 21.47 6.94 -29.52
C CYS A 74 22.21 8.15 -30.14
N THR A 75 21.58 8.87 -31.07
CA THR A 75 22.09 10.14 -31.61
C THR A 75 21.73 11.33 -30.71
N PRO A 76 22.42 12.49 -30.82
CA PRO A 76 22.09 13.69 -30.04
C PRO A 76 20.60 14.11 -30.04
N PRO A 77 19.86 14.12 -31.17
CA PRO A 77 18.41 14.41 -31.14
C PRO A 77 17.60 13.35 -30.39
N HIS A 78 17.97 12.07 -30.49
CA HIS A 78 17.31 10.99 -29.77
C HIS A 78 17.51 11.09 -28.25
N LEU A 79 18.76 11.24 -27.79
CA LEU A 79 19.08 11.41 -26.37
C LEU A 79 18.43 12.66 -25.77
N ARG A 80 18.34 13.74 -26.55
CA ARG A 80 17.64 14.96 -26.12
C ARG A 80 16.16 14.71 -25.88
N GLU A 81 15.50 13.94 -26.75
CA GLU A 81 14.09 13.61 -26.55
C GLU A 81 13.87 12.68 -25.35
N MET A 82 14.74 11.68 -25.17
CA MET A 82 14.70 10.82 -23.97
C MET A 82 14.81 11.62 -22.67
N ARG A 83 15.73 12.61 -22.61
CA ARG A 83 15.85 13.54 -21.47
C ARG A 83 14.63 14.43 -21.28
N ARG A 84 14.00 14.89 -22.37
CA ARG A 84 12.76 15.66 -22.30
C ARG A 84 11.63 14.84 -21.70
N VAL A 85 11.52 13.58 -22.07
CA VAL A 85 10.53 12.66 -21.53
C VAL A 85 10.78 12.40 -20.05
N GLU A 86 12.02 12.09 -19.65
CA GLU A 86 12.38 11.96 -18.24
C GLU A 86 12.01 13.21 -17.43
N PHE A 87 12.30 14.41 -17.96
CA PHE A 87 12.00 15.67 -17.27
C PHE A 87 10.49 16.01 -17.24
N SER A 88 9.73 15.63 -18.26
CA SER A 88 8.32 16.04 -18.41
C SER A 88 7.35 15.13 -17.63
N TRP A 89 7.69 13.85 -17.46
CA TRP A 89 6.86 12.90 -16.72
C TRP A 89 7.45 12.64 -15.32
N ARG A 90 6.80 13.22 -14.31
CA ARG A 90 7.27 13.32 -12.91
C ARG A 90 7.82 12.02 -12.28
N TYR A 91 7.26 10.86 -12.61
CA TYR A 91 7.64 9.59 -11.97
C TYR A 91 8.76 8.84 -12.70
N ILE A 92 9.16 9.29 -13.88
CA ILE A 92 10.21 8.66 -14.67
C ILE A 92 11.55 9.18 -14.18
N GLN A 93 12.44 8.26 -13.83
CA GLN A 93 13.79 8.58 -13.37
C GLN A 93 14.86 8.23 -14.40
N GLU A 94 14.52 7.44 -15.41
CA GLU A 94 15.41 7.11 -16.51
C GLU A 94 14.57 6.59 -17.69
N VAL A 95 14.98 6.97 -18.89
CA VAL A 95 14.49 6.37 -20.15
C VAL A 95 15.66 5.62 -20.77
N MET A 96 15.48 4.35 -21.16
CA MET A 96 16.51 3.58 -21.87
C MET A 96 16.01 3.15 -23.24
N TYR A 97 16.95 3.11 -24.19
CA TYR A 97 16.76 2.47 -25.48
C TYR A 97 17.49 1.13 -25.50
N ILE A 98 16.78 0.08 -25.90
CA ILE A 98 17.27 -1.29 -25.91
C ILE A 98 17.22 -1.92 -27.30
N ASP A 99 18.16 -2.83 -27.55
CA ASP A 99 18.07 -3.79 -28.65
C ASP A 99 18.27 -5.21 -28.07
N ASN A 100 17.34 -6.12 -28.35
CA ASN A 100 17.38 -7.49 -27.82
C ASN A 100 17.65 -7.57 -26.29
N LEU A 101 16.93 -6.76 -25.49
CA LEU A 101 17.10 -6.63 -24.04
C LEU A 101 18.45 -6.06 -23.57
N LYS A 102 19.36 -5.69 -24.47
CA LYS A 102 20.60 -4.99 -24.17
C LYS A 102 20.36 -3.47 -24.21
N PRO A 103 20.56 -2.75 -23.10
CA PRO A 103 20.62 -1.29 -23.12
C PRO A 103 21.74 -0.79 -24.02
N LEU A 104 21.41 0.14 -24.92
CA LEU A 104 22.37 0.79 -25.82
C LEU A 104 22.70 2.22 -25.36
N CYS A 105 21.70 2.96 -24.89
CA CYS A 105 21.84 4.29 -24.33
C CYS A 105 20.63 4.64 -23.45
N SER A 106 20.76 5.72 -22.66
CA SER A 106 19.70 6.22 -21.80
C SER A 106 19.59 7.74 -21.84
N SER A 107 18.59 8.28 -21.16
CA SER A 107 18.49 9.71 -20.91
C SER A 107 19.67 10.23 -20.05
N LEU A 108 20.28 9.34 -19.27
CA LEU A 108 21.38 9.63 -18.35
C LEU A 108 22.75 9.51 -19.04
N GLU A 109 22.95 8.46 -19.84
CA GLU A 109 24.23 8.14 -20.47
C GLU A 109 24.13 7.98 -22.00
N GLN A 110 25.13 8.49 -22.72
CA GLN A 110 25.17 8.38 -24.19
C GLN A 110 25.40 6.94 -24.68
N SER A 111 26.14 6.14 -23.90
CA SER A 111 26.39 4.73 -24.16
C SER A 111 26.14 3.96 -22.88
N SER A 112 25.18 3.06 -22.91
CA SER A 112 24.90 2.19 -21.77
C SER A 112 25.88 1.02 -21.75
N ASN A 113 26.47 0.78 -20.59
CA ASN A 113 27.32 -0.40 -20.33
C ASN A 113 26.59 -1.46 -19.49
N THR A 114 25.31 -1.23 -19.20
CA THR A 114 24.49 -2.12 -18.37
C THR A 114 24.35 -3.51 -19.00
N ALA A 115 24.30 -4.56 -18.18
CA ALA A 115 24.16 -5.93 -18.68
C ALA A 115 22.81 -6.14 -19.42
N ILE A 116 22.71 -7.27 -20.14
CA ILE A 116 21.46 -7.67 -20.79
C ILE A 116 20.41 -7.90 -19.71
N LEU A 117 19.24 -7.30 -19.87
CA LEU A 117 18.12 -7.49 -18.94
C LEU A 117 17.61 -8.93 -19.03
N PRO A 118 17.20 -9.54 -17.91
CA PRO A 118 16.52 -10.83 -17.96
C PRO A 118 15.19 -10.71 -18.73
N PRO A 119 14.56 -11.83 -19.12
CA PRO A 119 13.19 -11.82 -19.61
C PRO A 119 12.26 -11.07 -18.65
N PRO A 120 11.23 -10.37 -19.16
CA PRO A 120 10.30 -9.63 -18.32
C PRO A 120 9.65 -10.56 -17.30
N MET A 121 9.51 -10.05 -16.07
CA MET A 121 8.81 -10.76 -15.01
C MET A 121 7.33 -10.93 -15.34
N ARG A 122 6.79 -9.99 -16.11
CA ARG A 122 5.41 -10.04 -16.60
C ARG A 122 5.25 -9.23 -17.87
N ILE A 123 4.31 -9.68 -18.70
CA ILE A 123 3.77 -8.91 -19.80
C ILE A 123 2.30 -8.63 -19.49
N THR A 124 1.92 -7.36 -19.56
CA THR A 124 0.54 -6.89 -19.35
C THR A 124 -0.33 -7.22 -20.57
N ALA A 125 -1.66 -7.24 -20.39
CA ALA A 125 -2.60 -7.56 -21.47
C ALA A 125 -2.51 -6.59 -22.66
N ASP A 126 -2.14 -5.32 -22.41
CA ASP A 126 -1.88 -4.30 -23.43
C ASP A 126 -0.44 -4.32 -23.96
N GLY A 127 0.32 -5.37 -23.64
CA GLY A 127 1.62 -5.70 -24.23
C GLY A 127 2.77 -4.82 -23.76
N TYR A 128 2.72 -4.28 -22.53
CA TYR A 128 3.86 -3.70 -21.86
C TYR A 128 4.57 -4.76 -21.02
N SER A 129 5.89 -4.79 -21.12
CA SER A 129 6.77 -5.66 -20.34
C SER A 129 7.16 -4.98 -19.03
N ALA A 130 7.26 -5.74 -17.94
CA ALA A 130 7.59 -5.24 -16.61
C ALA A 130 8.75 -5.99 -15.97
N TRP A 131 9.64 -5.26 -15.31
CA TRP A 131 10.77 -5.79 -14.54
C TRP A 131 10.87 -5.11 -13.17
N LEU A 132 11.51 -5.81 -12.23
CA LEU A 132 12.06 -5.23 -11.01
C LEU A 132 13.57 -5.50 -11.03
N THR A 133 14.39 -4.47 -11.17
CA THR A 133 15.84 -4.62 -11.35
C THR A 133 16.59 -3.50 -10.66
N SER A 134 17.80 -3.79 -10.19
CA SER A 134 18.73 -2.77 -9.69
C SER A 134 19.74 -2.31 -10.74
N GLN A 135 19.69 -2.87 -11.95
CA GLN A 135 20.57 -2.52 -13.05
C GLN A 135 20.17 -1.15 -13.60
N ASN A 136 21.09 -0.19 -13.62
CA ASN A 136 20.94 1.15 -14.19
C ASN A 136 22.30 1.69 -14.62
N ASP A 137 22.28 2.70 -15.49
CA ASP A 137 23.49 3.28 -16.07
C ASP A 137 24.35 4.05 -15.06
N LEU A 138 23.78 4.45 -13.91
CA LEU A 138 24.49 5.15 -12.84
C LEU A 138 25.17 4.22 -11.82
N GLY A 139 25.00 2.90 -11.94
CA GLY A 139 25.57 1.94 -10.99
C GLY A 139 24.97 2.02 -9.57
N ILE A 140 23.78 2.62 -9.42
CA ILE A 140 23.16 2.79 -8.10
C ILE A 140 22.51 1.47 -7.66
N HIS A 141 22.88 0.95 -6.49
CA HIS A 141 22.30 -0.27 -5.93
C HIS A 141 20.94 -0.02 -5.26
N ARG A 142 19.90 0.21 -6.07
CA ARG A 142 18.50 0.28 -5.61
C ARG A 142 17.58 -0.39 -6.62
N TYR A 143 16.53 -1.06 -6.14
CA TYR A 143 15.55 -1.67 -7.03
C TYR A 143 14.66 -0.62 -7.67
N MET A 144 14.51 -0.70 -8.98
CA MET A 144 13.67 0.14 -9.82
C MET A 144 12.59 -0.73 -10.48
N ALA A 145 11.37 -0.19 -10.56
CA ALA A 145 10.31 -0.76 -11.37
C ALA A 145 10.51 -0.27 -12.80
N VAL A 146 10.61 -1.19 -13.75
CA VAL A 146 10.86 -0.87 -15.16
C VAL A 146 9.67 -1.32 -15.98
N LEU A 147 9.16 -0.43 -16.82
CA LEU A 147 8.13 -0.73 -17.80
C LEU A 147 8.69 -0.55 -19.21
N GLY A 148 8.31 -1.41 -20.15
CA GLY A 148 8.86 -1.41 -21.50
C GLY A 148 7.83 -1.62 -22.59
N LYS A 149 8.05 -0.96 -23.73
CA LYS A 149 7.27 -1.13 -24.95
C LYS A 149 8.17 -0.93 -26.18
N GLY A 150 8.19 -1.93 -27.07
CA GLY A 150 9.12 -1.92 -28.20
C GLY A 150 10.58 -1.83 -27.75
N HIS A 151 11.31 -0.85 -28.27
CA HIS A 151 12.72 -0.60 -27.93
C HIS A 151 12.93 0.37 -26.77
N TYR A 152 11.88 0.83 -26.10
CA TYR A 152 11.99 1.77 -24.98
C TYR A 152 11.64 1.12 -23.66
N LEU A 153 12.41 1.48 -22.64
CA LEU A 153 12.14 1.19 -21.24
C LEU A 153 12.09 2.50 -20.46
N VAL A 154 11.25 2.56 -19.43
CA VAL A 154 11.21 3.65 -18.46
C VAL A 154 11.37 3.08 -17.06
N MET A 155 12.26 3.68 -16.27
CA MET A 155 12.45 3.33 -14.87
C MET A 155 11.67 4.28 -13.97
N VAL A 156 11.03 3.70 -12.96
CA VAL A 156 10.27 4.38 -11.94
C VAL A 156 10.75 3.90 -10.58
N ASP A 157 10.90 4.82 -9.62
CA ASP A 157 11.16 4.45 -8.24
C ASP A 157 9.90 3.79 -7.65
N PRO A 158 9.97 2.51 -7.22
CA PRO A 158 8.80 1.82 -6.71
C PRO A 158 8.19 2.48 -5.46
N ALA A 159 8.96 3.25 -4.68
CA ALA A 159 8.43 4.01 -3.55
C ALA A 159 7.34 4.99 -3.99
N SER A 160 7.41 5.53 -5.22
CA SER A 160 6.41 6.45 -5.76
C SER A 160 5.03 5.83 -5.96
N LEU A 161 4.94 4.49 -6.04
CA LEU A 161 3.68 3.74 -6.19
C LEU A 161 2.87 3.72 -4.90
N VAL A 162 3.56 3.72 -3.76
CA VAL A 162 2.98 3.65 -2.41
C VAL A 162 3.08 4.98 -1.66
N ASP A 163 3.57 6.02 -2.32
CA ASP A 163 3.65 7.39 -1.81
C ASP A 163 2.25 8.03 -1.74
N VAL A 164 1.52 7.68 -0.68
CA VAL A 164 0.19 8.18 -0.36
C VAL A 164 0.21 8.73 1.06
N VAL A 165 -0.23 9.97 1.21
CA VAL A 165 -0.38 10.59 2.54
C VAL A 165 -1.63 10.01 3.21
N PRO A 166 -1.51 9.38 4.40
CA PRO A 166 -2.66 8.90 5.13
C PRO A 166 -3.51 10.07 5.62
N PHE A 167 -4.83 9.84 5.73
CA PHE A 167 -5.74 10.81 6.33
C PHE A 167 -5.90 10.53 7.82
N GLY A 168 -5.62 11.55 8.65
CA GLY A 168 -5.73 11.47 10.10
C GLY A 168 -4.37 11.34 10.80
N GLU A 169 -4.41 11.13 12.11
CA GLU A 169 -3.21 11.08 12.96
C GLU A 169 -2.56 9.68 13.00
N ILE A 170 -3.22 8.68 12.42
CA ILE A 170 -2.74 7.31 12.40
C ILE A 170 -1.76 7.13 11.24
N SER A 171 -0.52 6.77 11.56
CA SER A 171 0.45 6.33 10.56
C SER A 171 -0.02 5.04 9.89
N MET A 172 -0.29 5.10 8.59
CA MET A 172 -0.64 3.92 7.78
C MET A 172 0.46 3.66 6.77
N ASP A 173 0.80 2.40 6.63
CA ASP A 173 1.83 1.92 5.72
C ASP A 173 1.22 1.03 4.65
N ALA A 174 1.88 0.94 3.50
CA ALA A 174 1.45 0.11 2.39
C ALA A 174 2.60 -0.59 1.68
N ALA A 175 2.27 -1.72 1.06
CA ALA A 175 3.17 -2.48 0.19
C ALA A 175 2.41 -3.12 -0.96
N LEU A 176 3.11 -3.34 -2.06
CA LEU A 176 2.62 -4.04 -3.24
C LEU A 176 3.40 -5.32 -3.43
N VAL A 177 2.67 -6.44 -3.52
CA VAL A 177 3.25 -7.78 -3.65
C VAL A 177 2.74 -8.42 -4.94
N GLY A 178 3.65 -8.86 -5.80
CA GLY A 178 3.25 -9.56 -7.03
C GLY A 178 2.55 -10.88 -6.72
N SER A 179 1.40 -11.15 -7.34
CA SER A 179 0.59 -12.33 -7.03
C SER A 179 1.26 -13.65 -7.38
N GLU A 180 2.01 -13.69 -8.49
CA GLU A 180 2.73 -14.91 -8.94
C GLU A 180 4.11 -15.03 -8.31
N THR A 181 4.83 -13.91 -8.16
CA THR A 181 6.21 -13.92 -7.67
C THR A 181 6.31 -13.90 -6.15
N HIS A 182 5.22 -13.50 -5.47
CA HIS A 182 5.17 -13.22 -4.02
C HIS A 182 6.28 -12.29 -3.53
N ARG A 183 6.82 -11.45 -4.43
CA ARG A 183 7.86 -10.47 -4.11
C ARG A 183 7.24 -9.12 -3.88
N ILE A 184 7.68 -8.46 -2.81
CA ILE A 184 7.40 -7.04 -2.60
C ILE A 184 8.16 -6.25 -3.67
N PHE A 185 7.44 -5.48 -4.46
CA PHE A 185 8.06 -4.58 -5.44
C PHE A 185 7.99 -3.12 -5.05
N ALA A 186 7.07 -2.74 -4.15
CA ALA A 186 7.00 -1.40 -3.56
C ALA A 186 6.56 -1.49 -2.09
N ARG A 187 7.08 -0.62 -1.23
CA ARG A 187 6.67 -0.52 0.19
C ARG A 187 7.01 0.85 0.80
N SER A 188 6.15 1.36 1.67
CA SER A 188 6.44 2.54 2.50
C SER A 188 7.29 2.17 3.72
N ASN A 189 7.10 0.97 4.25
CA ASN A 189 7.79 0.46 5.43
C ASN A 189 7.94 -1.08 5.37
N ILE A 190 8.63 -1.67 6.35
CA ILE A 190 8.87 -3.12 6.40
C ILE A 190 7.56 -3.85 6.72
N VAL A 191 7.17 -4.77 5.84
CA VAL A 191 6.05 -5.70 6.06
C VAL A 191 6.53 -6.87 6.90
N ASP A 192 5.74 -7.28 7.90
CA ASP A 192 6.03 -8.47 8.71
C ASP A 192 6.06 -9.74 7.82
N PRO A 193 7.10 -10.59 7.92
CA PRO A 193 7.20 -11.80 7.10
C PRO A 193 6.01 -12.76 7.23
N TYR A 194 5.35 -12.81 8.39
CA TYR A 194 4.16 -13.64 8.58
C TYR A 194 3.02 -13.22 7.65
N ILE A 195 2.85 -11.92 7.41
CA ILE A 195 1.79 -11.41 6.52
C ILE A 195 2.06 -11.80 5.07
N LEU A 196 3.33 -11.89 4.67
CA LEU A 196 3.68 -12.39 3.34
C LEU A 196 3.32 -13.87 3.16
N SER A 197 3.47 -14.70 4.20
CA SER A 197 2.97 -16.08 4.15
C SER A 197 1.45 -16.15 4.04
N VAL A 198 0.71 -15.28 4.76
CA VAL A 198 -0.76 -15.24 4.64
C VAL A 198 -1.20 -14.87 3.23
N VAL A 199 -0.59 -13.85 2.61
CA VAL A 199 -0.90 -13.45 1.22
C VAL A 199 -0.59 -14.57 0.22
N LYS A 200 0.41 -15.40 0.50
CA LYS A 200 0.79 -16.53 -0.35
C LYS A 200 -0.17 -17.72 -0.21
N GLU A 201 -0.58 -18.05 1.00
CA GLU A 201 -1.31 -19.28 1.32
C GLU A 201 -2.83 -19.10 1.31
N GLN A 202 -3.33 -17.89 1.58
CA GLN A 202 -4.74 -17.63 1.85
C GLN A 202 -5.25 -16.45 1.02
N GLN A 203 -5.63 -16.72 -0.23
CA GLN A 203 -6.07 -15.69 -1.18
C GLN A 203 -7.41 -15.02 -0.80
N ASP A 204 -8.24 -15.68 0.01
CA ASP A 204 -9.55 -15.16 0.43
C ASP A 204 -9.50 -14.27 1.69
N VAL A 205 -8.34 -14.20 2.35
CA VAL A 205 -8.20 -13.40 3.56
C VAL A 205 -8.00 -11.93 3.19
N THR A 206 -8.97 -11.10 3.56
CA THR A 206 -8.91 -9.65 3.32
C THR A 206 -8.36 -8.88 4.50
N ARG A 207 -8.32 -9.48 5.68
CA ARG A 207 -8.09 -8.80 6.96
C ARG A 207 -7.36 -9.72 7.92
N VAL A 208 -6.27 -9.22 8.53
CA VAL A 208 -5.47 -9.97 9.50
C VAL A 208 -5.08 -9.04 10.63
N GLN A 209 -5.28 -9.47 11.87
CA GLN A 209 -4.71 -8.79 13.03
C GLN A 209 -3.50 -9.60 13.51
N TYR A 210 -2.34 -8.97 13.57
CA TYR A 210 -1.11 -9.63 13.98
C TYR A 210 -0.15 -8.64 14.65
N ASN A 211 0.48 -9.06 15.75
CA ASN A 211 1.49 -8.29 16.48
C ASN A 211 1.05 -6.84 16.83
N GLY A 212 -0.21 -6.66 17.23
CA GLY A 212 -0.74 -5.33 17.60
C GLY A 212 -0.97 -4.38 16.43
N SER A 213 -0.98 -4.90 15.20
CA SER A 213 -1.32 -4.16 13.98
C SER A 213 -2.48 -4.84 13.24
N MET A 214 -3.26 -4.03 12.54
CA MET A 214 -4.27 -4.51 11.61
C MET A 214 -3.71 -4.42 10.19
N TYR A 215 -3.94 -5.45 9.40
CA TYR A 215 -3.58 -5.54 8.00
C TYR A 215 -4.85 -5.71 7.18
N VAL A 216 -4.95 -4.95 6.08
CA VAL A 216 -5.93 -5.12 5.02
C VAL A 216 -5.20 -5.59 3.77
N LEU A 217 -5.66 -6.70 3.22
CA LEU A 217 -5.14 -7.35 2.02
C LEU A 217 -6.16 -7.15 0.90
N LYS A 218 -5.76 -6.42 -0.15
CA LYS A 218 -6.62 -6.09 -1.28
C LYS A 218 -6.02 -6.67 -2.57
N PRO A 219 -6.41 -7.90 -2.97
CA PRO A 219 -5.95 -8.49 -4.21
C PRO A 219 -6.49 -7.69 -5.40
N VAL A 220 -5.66 -7.49 -6.41
CA VAL A 220 -6.01 -6.82 -7.67
C VAL A 220 -5.69 -7.76 -8.84
N PRO A 221 -6.54 -8.76 -9.11
CA PRO A 221 -6.23 -9.82 -10.08
C PRO A 221 -5.93 -9.29 -11.48
N GLU A 222 -6.67 -8.27 -11.93
CA GLU A 222 -6.44 -7.61 -13.22
C GLU A 222 -5.01 -7.08 -13.37
N LEU A 223 -4.47 -6.53 -12.28
CA LEU A 223 -3.11 -6.03 -12.19
C LEU A 223 -2.14 -7.02 -11.56
N GLY A 224 -2.55 -8.27 -11.29
CA GLY A 224 -1.71 -9.37 -10.80
C GLY A 224 -0.81 -9.05 -9.61
N PHE A 225 -1.29 -8.20 -8.69
CA PHE A 225 -0.63 -7.93 -7.42
C PHE A 225 -1.66 -7.75 -6.30
N THR A 226 -1.19 -7.81 -5.05
CA THR A 226 -1.97 -7.54 -3.84
C THR A 226 -1.43 -6.28 -3.17
N VAL A 227 -2.35 -5.37 -2.81
CA VAL A 227 -2.04 -4.24 -1.94
C VAL A 227 -2.17 -4.71 -0.49
N ILE A 228 -1.14 -4.46 0.31
CA ILE A 228 -1.15 -4.68 1.75
C ILE A 228 -1.14 -3.30 2.39
N ALA A 229 -2.14 -2.97 3.19
CA ALA A 229 -2.17 -1.74 3.99
C ALA A 229 -2.23 -2.10 5.47
N TRP A 230 -1.48 -1.40 6.33
CA TRP A 230 -1.48 -1.69 7.75
C TRP A 230 -1.25 -0.46 8.63
N ALA A 231 -1.71 -0.58 9.87
CA ALA A 231 -1.44 0.40 10.93
C ALA A 231 -1.47 -0.27 12.31
N SER A 232 -0.78 0.36 13.27
CA SER A 232 -0.81 -0.10 14.67
C SER A 232 -2.16 0.17 15.31
N LEU A 233 -2.64 -0.79 16.11
CA LEU A 233 -3.84 -0.65 16.93
C LEU A 233 -3.58 0.09 18.26
N LYS A 234 -2.32 0.41 18.59
CA LYS A 234 -1.97 1.10 19.85
C LYS A 234 -2.70 2.44 20.04
N PRO A 235 -2.75 3.35 19.04
CA PRO A 235 -3.46 4.61 19.20
C PRO A 235 -4.95 4.43 19.49
N LEU A 236 -5.56 3.37 18.92
CA LEU A 236 -6.96 3.01 19.18
C LEU A 236 -7.15 2.63 20.65
N ALA A 237 -6.26 1.80 21.20
CA ALA A 237 -6.30 1.38 22.60
C ALA A 237 -6.05 2.52 23.60
N GLU A 238 -5.14 3.45 23.27
CA GLU A 238 -4.86 4.60 24.14
C GLU A 238 -6.02 5.60 24.19
N SER A 239 -6.65 5.90 23.04
CA SER A 239 -7.82 6.78 22.99
C SER A 239 -8.98 6.26 23.84
N TRP A 240 -9.16 4.93 23.85
CA TRP A 240 -10.17 4.24 24.64
C TRP A 240 -9.94 4.40 26.15
N HIS A 241 -8.70 4.18 26.60
CA HIS A 241 -8.34 4.34 28.02
C HIS A 241 -8.57 5.78 28.50
N GLN A 242 -8.22 6.79 27.69
CA GLN A 242 -8.45 8.19 28.03
C GLN A 242 -9.94 8.52 28.16
N GLN A 243 -10.77 8.05 27.22
CA GLN A 243 -12.22 8.29 27.28
C GLN A 243 -12.85 7.63 28.52
N LEU A 244 -12.44 6.41 28.87
CA LEU A 244 -12.92 5.76 30.09
C LEU A 244 -12.54 6.55 31.35
N ILE A 245 -11.31 7.04 31.46
CA ILE A 245 -10.86 7.83 32.62
C ILE A 245 -11.65 9.14 32.76
N ILE A 246 -12.06 9.76 31.65
CA ILE A 246 -12.83 11.01 31.67
C ILE A 246 -14.31 10.77 31.98
N TRP A 247 -14.92 9.78 31.34
CA TRP A 247 -16.38 9.60 31.37
C TRP A 247 -16.86 8.69 32.49
N LEU A 248 -16.07 7.73 32.99
CA LEU A 248 -16.46 6.89 34.14
C LEU A 248 -16.72 7.72 35.41
N PRO A 249 -15.83 8.65 35.83
CA PRO A 249 -16.07 9.45 37.02
C PRO A 249 -17.29 10.37 36.86
N ALA A 250 -17.48 10.95 35.67
CA ALA A 250 -18.65 11.77 35.36
C ALA A 250 -19.95 10.97 35.44
N GLY A 251 -19.96 9.74 34.90
CA GLY A 251 -21.09 8.82 35.02
C GLY A 251 -21.40 8.43 36.47
N ILE A 252 -20.37 8.17 37.28
CA ILE A 252 -20.53 7.85 38.71
C ILE A 252 -21.11 9.05 39.47
N LEU A 253 -20.59 10.26 39.25
CA LEU A 253 -21.08 11.48 39.89
C LEU A 253 -22.54 11.77 39.54
N LEU A 254 -22.94 11.60 38.28
CA LEU A 254 -24.33 11.76 37.85
C LEU A 254 -25.27 10.67 38.40
N SER A 255 -24.76 9.46 38.68
CA SER A 255 -25.57 8.38 39.27
C SER A 255 -25.80 8.52 40.78
N LEU A 256 -24.95 9.31 41.45
CA LEU A 256 -24.98 9.55 42.90
C LEU A 256 -25.70 10.86 43.29
N ALA A 257 -25.97 11.74 42.32
CA ALA A 257 -26.69 13.01 42.48
C ALA A 257 -28.19 12.85 42.26
#